data_AF-A0A5R9CXA9-F1
#
_entry.id   AF-A0A5R9CXA9-F1
#
_cell.length_a   1.000
_cell.length_b   1.000
_cell.length_c   1.000
_cell.angle_alpha   90.00
_cell.angle_beta   90.00
_cell.angle_gamma   90.00
#
_symmetry.space_group_name_H-M   'P 1'
#
loop_
_entity.id
_entity.type
_entity.pdbx_description
1 polymer ?
#
loop_
_entity_poly.entity_id
_entity_poly.type
_entity_poly.pdbx_seq_one_letter_code
_entity_poly.pdbx_strand_id
1 'polypeptide(L)'
;MIFNKWFNFANYQKRLRRLYITKRYRIIPEIPSEEESKRILENYKSFPFSLVPKEYMDPIKFKDLNLLRGEIVELWWITSRKNISNVPKYFLYEYGINYSETVDKLHNLDLLTSDNQLTQLGRSLIKNSAQIIWEHKAAKSINEDGKIEYSSDKDVHGNFFEVKRVRYPRKKTEEKLDDYFCHSNLRIQYLWNIKKYNQCEKEALEQISRGNKYPLIYQILAQLYRKSKLYEKEADILKQGIQAQIDIHNPGVAKRDFKRRLVKVNELIRNTSHE
;
A
#
# COMPACT_ATOMS: atom_id res chain seq x y z
N MET A 1 -45.91 13.42 -21.93
CA MET A 1 -44.52 13.88 -22.15
C MET A 1 -43.62 13.04 -21.25
N ILE A 2 -43.01 11.96 -21.77
CA ILE A 2 -42.24 11.01 -20.96
C ILE A 2 -40.79 11.50 -20.90
N PHE A 3 -40.35 11.98 -19.73
CA PHE A 3 -38.96 12.35 -19.50
C PHE A 3 -38.09 11.09 -19.42
N ASN A 4 -37.34 10.83 -20.48
CA ASN A 4 -36.37 9.74 -20.52
C ASN A 4 -35.23 10.01 -19.51
N LYS A 5 -35.30 9.37 -18.34
CA LYS A 5 -34.16 9.21 -17.43
C LYS A 5 -33.14 8.27 -18.07
N TRP A 6 -32.34 8.80 -18.99
CA TRP A 6 -31.12 8.12 -19.43
C TRP A 6 -30.12 8.09 -18.27
N PHE A 7 -30.04 6.93 -17.60
CA PHE A 7 -28.95 6.62 -16.69
C PHE A 7 -27.64 6.65 -17.48
N ASN A 8 -26.88 7.71 -17.28
CA ASN A 8 -25.51 7.81 -17.78
C ASN A 8 -24.63 6.88 -16.94
N PHE A 9 -24.65 5.58 -17.26
CA PHE A 9 -23.70 4.60 -16.70
C PHE A 9 -22.29 5.05 -17.10
N ALA A 10 -21.62 5.72 -16.17
CA ALA A 10 -20.36 6.40 -16.40
C ALA A 10 -19.20 5.39 -16.48
N ASN A 11 -19.13 4.61 -17.57
CA ASN A 11 -18.20 3.48 -17.77
C ASN A 11 -16.76 3.80 -17.31
N TYR A 12 -16.47 3.46 -16.06
CA TYR A 12 -15.25 3.78 -15.35
C TYR A 12 -14.10 2.92 -15.86
N GLN A 13 -14.35 1.66 -16.22
CA GLN A 13 -13.37 0.79 -16.91
C GLN A 13 -12.81 1.46 -18.18
N LYS A 14 -13.69 1.99 -19.06
CA LYS A 14 -13.31 2.70 -20.30
C LYS A 14 -12.59 4.01 -20.01
N ARG A 15 -12.90 4.70 -18.91
CA ARG A 15 -12.19 5.90 -18.45
C ARG A 15 -10.79 5.58 -17.92
N LEU A 16 -10.64 4.49 -17.16
CA LEU A 16 -9.36 4.03 -16.62
C LEU A 16 -8.44 3.54 -17.74
N ARG A 17 -8.96 2.73 -18.68
CA ARG A 17 -8.24 2.35 -19.91
C ARG A 17 -7.77 3.57 -20.70
N ARG A 18 -8.61 4.60 -20.87
CA ARG A 18 -8.22 5.86 -21.51
C ARG A 18 -7.12 6.59 -20.75
N LEU A 19 -7.17 6.63 -19.41
CA LEU A 19 -6.13 7.26 -18.58
C LEU A 19 -4.75 6.59 -18.78
N TYR A 20 -4.70 5.25 -18.81
CA TYR A 20 -3.46 4.51 -19.11
C TYR A 20 -2.91 4.82 -20.52
N ILE A 21 -3.79 4.91 -21.54
CA ILE A 21 -3.41 5.33 -22.90
C ILE A 21 -2.86 6.76 -22.90
N THR A 22 -3.54 7.72 -22.26
CA THR A 22 -3.08 9.12 -22.17
C THR A 22 -1.73 9.25 -21.44
N LYS A 23 -1.48 8.40 -20.43
CA LYS A 23 -0.19 8.31 -19.74
C LYS A 23 0.90 7.54 -20.53
N ARG A 24 0.59 7.11 -21.75
CA ARG A 24 1.49 6.42 -22.69
C ARG A 24 2.08 5.13 -22.12
N TYR A 25 1.25 4.32 -21.46
CA TYR A 25 1.64 2.98 -21.00
C TYR A 25 1.94 2.10 -22.20
N ARG A 26 3.01 1.29 -22.14
CA ARG A 26 3.43 0.44 -23.26
C ARG A 26 2.55 -0.80 -23.42
N ILE A 27 2.16 -1.40 -22.30
CA ILE A 27 1.05 -2.34 -22.20
C ILE A 27 0.01 -1.75 -21.23
N ILE A 28 -1.27 -1.85 -21.55
CA ILE A 28 -2.35 -1.37 -20.67
C ILE A 28 -2.54 -2.42 -19.56
N PRO A 29 -2.52 -2.04 -18.27
CA PRO A 29 -2.88 -2.94 -17.17
C PRO A 29 -4.23 -3.62 -17.36
N GLU A 30 -4.37 -4.81 -16.81
CA GLU A 30 -5.67 -5.45 -16.65
C GLU A 30 -6.65 -4.50 -15.93
N ILE A 31 -7.85 -4.39 -16.49
CA ILE A 31 -8.83 -3.40 -16.05
C ILE A 31 -9.77 -4.06 -15.04
N PRO A 32 -9.74 -3.65 -13.75
CA PRO A 32 -10.53 -4.28 -12.70
C PRO A 32 -12.03 -3.99 -12.89
N SER A 33 -12.87 -4.51 -11.99
CA SER A 33 -14.32 -4.27 -12.00
C SER A 33 -14.69 -2.78 -12.07
N GLU A 34 -15.92 -2.48 -12.47
CA GLU A 34 -16.40 -1.10 -12.60
C GLU A 34 -16.31 -0.29 -11.28
N GLU A 35 -16.61 -0.93 -10.14
CA GLU A 35 -16.48 -0.33 -8.81
C GLU A 35 -15.02 -0.02 -8.44
N GLU A 36 -14.11 -0.94 -8.72
CA GLU A 36 -12.68 -0.76 -8.46
C GLU A 36 -12.04 0.24 -9.43
N SER A 37 -12.48 0.25 -10.69
CA SER A 37 -12.10 1.26 -11.69
C SER A 37 -12.55 2.66 -11.28
N LYS A 38 -13.75 2.80 -10.70
CA LYS A 38 -14.22 4.04 -10.09
C LYS A 38 -13.32 4.45 -8.92
N ARG A 39 -13.07 3.54 -7.97
CA ARG A 39 -12.21 3.78 -6.79
C ARG A 39 -10.80 4.25 -7.18
N ILE A 40 -10.20 3.62 -8.19
CA ILE A 40 -8.88 4.00 -8.72
C ILE A 40 -8.93 5.39 -9.34
N LEU A 41 -9.93 5.70 -10.18
CA LEU A 41 -10.06 7.00 -10.84
C LEU A 41 -10.34 8.15 -9.87
N GLU A 42 -11.05 7.89 -8.77
CA GLU A 42 -11.31 8.87 -7.71
C GLU A 42 -10.06 9.10 -6.86
N ASN A 43 -9.39 8.04 -6.41
CA ASN A 43 -8.18 8.14 -5.58
C ASN A 43 -6.96 8.67 -6.35
N TYR A 44 -6.80 8.33 -7.64
CA TYR A 44 -5.64 8.70 -8.46
C TYR A 44 -5.33 10.21 -8.44
N LYS A 45 -6.35 11.07 -8.31
CA LYS A 45 -6.19 12.53 -8.25
C LYS A 45 -5.34 13.01 -7.06
N SER A 46 -5.48 12.35 -5.91
CA SER A 46 -4.76 12.67 -4.67
C SER A 46 -3.61 11.69 -4.41
N PHE A 47 -3.68 10.50 -5.00
CA PHE A 47 -2.76 9.39 -4.78
C PHE A 47 -2.37 8.77 -6.14
N PRO A 48 -1.40 9.34 -6.87
CA PRO A 48 -1.02 8.87 -8.21
C PRO A 48 -0.65 7.39 -8.27
N PHE A 49 -0.12 6.84 -7.16
CA PHE A 49 0.16 5.41 -6.94
C PHE A 49 -1.08 4.49 -6.92
N SER A 50 -2.30 5.04 -7.05
CA SER A 50 -3.51 4.23 -7.27
C SER A 50 -3.53 3.56 -8.65
N LEU A 51 -2.70 4.02 -9.58
CA LEU A 51 -2.42 3.34 -10.84
C LEU A 51 -1.27 2.34 -10.66
N VAL A 52 -1.34 1.23 -11.40
CA VAL A 52 -0.21 0.30 -11.57
C VAL A 52 1.00 1.08 -12.08
N PRO A 53 2.22 0.91 -11.52
CA PRO A 53 3.40 1.66 -11.94
C PRO A 53 3.71 1.43 -13.42
N LYS A 54 4.03 2.50 -14.15
CA LYS A 54 4.18 2.44 -15.60
C LYS A 54 5.29 1.50 -16.04
N GLU A 55 6.38 1.50 -15.29
CA GLU A 55 7.60 0.71 -15.52
C GLU A 55 7.36 -0.79 -15.33
N TYR A 56 6.30 -1.18 -14.60
CA TYR A 56 5.92 -2.59 -14.44
C TYR A 56 5.23 -3.14 -15.69
N MET A 57 4.68 -2.25 -16.52
CA MET A 57 4.01 -2.53 -17.79
C MET A 57 4.92 -2.38 -19.02
N ASP A 58 6.22 -2.14 -18.79
CA ASP A 58 7.24 -2.21 -19.83
C ASP A 58 7.75 -3.66 -19.94
N PRO A 59 7.77 -4.27 -21.15
CA PRO A 59 8.26 -5.63 -21.32
C PRO A 59 9.74 -5.76 -21.00
N ILE A 60 10.07 -6.71 -20.14
CA ILE A 60 11.41 -7.09 -19.74
C ILE A 60 11.86 -8.23 -20.66
N LYS A 61 12.91 -7.99 -21.44
CA LYS A 61 13.44 -8.96 -22.39
C LYS A 61 14.32 -9.99 -21.68
N PHE A 62 14.04 -11.28 -21.88
CA PHE A 62 14.89 -12.39 -21.44
C PHE A 62 15.04 -13.38 -22.59
N LYS A 63 16.24 -13.46 -23.19
CA LYS A 63 16.45 -14.09 -24.49
C LYS A 63 15.45 -13.54 -25.51
N ASP A 64 14.61 -14.39 -26.10
CA ASP A 64 13.58 -14.00 -27.07
C ASP A 64 12.19 -13.79 -26.42
N LEU A 65 12.08 -14.00 -25.10
CA LEU A 65 10.85 -13.77 -24.34
C LEU A 65 10.72 -12.30 -23.93
N ASN A 66 9.47 -11.82 -23.93
CA ASN A 66 9.08 -10.52 -23.40
C ASN A 66 8.04 -10.72 -22.30
N LEU A 67 8.42 -10.44 -21.06
CA LEU A 67 7.62 -10.66 -19.87
C LEU A 67 7.39 -9.35 -19.11
N LEU A 68 6.19 -9.17 -18.57
CA LEU A 68 5.94 -8.08 -17.63
C LEU A 68 6.55 -8.41 -16.27
N ARG A 69 6.79 -7.37 -15.47
CA ARG A 69 7.31 -7.52 -14.11
C ARG A 69 6.37 -8.38 -13.24
N GLY A 70 5.07 -8.25 -13.43
CA GLY A 70 4.06 -9.09 -12.76
C GLY A 70 4.21 -10.57 -13.06
N GLU A 71 4.42 -10.93 -14.33
CA GLU A 71 4.49 -12.32 -14.81
C GLU A 71 5.72 -13.03 -14.24
N ILE A 72 6.84 -12.31 -14.09
CA ILE A 72 8.06 -12.79 -13.43
C ILE A 72 7.82 -13.03 -11.93
N VAL A 73 7.11 -12.11 -11.26
CA VAL A 73 6.73 -12.26 -9.85
C VAL A 73 5.76 -13.42 -9.66
N GLU A 74 4.85 -13.65 -10.61
CA GLU A 74 3.88 -14.74 -10.59
C GLU A 74 4.55 -16.10 -10.77
N LEU A 75 5.43 -16.23 -11.77
CA LEU A 75 6.26 -17.43 -11.98
C LEU A 75 7.03 -17.80 -10.71
N TRP A 76 7.64 -16.81 -10.04
CA TRP A 76 8.28 -17.02 -8.74
C TRP A 76 7.28 -17.39 -7.64
N TRP A 77 6.11 -16.76 -7.59
CA TRP A 77 5.11 -16.99 -6.54
C TRP A 77 4.54 -18.41 -6.58
N ILE A 78 4.12 -18.87 -7.77
CA ILE A 78 3.60 -20.24 -8.03
C ILE A 78 4.60 -21.29 -7.52
N THR A 79 5.88 -21.08 -7.84
CA THR A 79 6.93 -22.10 -7.67
C THR A 79 7.66 -22.00 -6.33
N SER A 80 7.47 -20.91 -5.57
CA SER A 80 8.07 -20.72 -4.24
C SER A 80 7.13 -21.05 -3.07
N ARG A 81 5.84 -21.29 -3.33
CA ARG A 81 4.83 -21.49 -2.28
C ARG A 81 4.09 -22.81 -2.43
N LYS A 82 4.33 -23.73 -1.50
CA LYS A 82 3.52 -24.94 -1.35
C LYS A 82 2.17 -24.54 -0.73
N ASN A 83 1.08 -24.75 -1.48
CA ASN A 83 -0.32 -24.58 -1.07
C ASN A 83 -0.73 -23.14 -0.68
N ILE A 84 -1.21 -22.35 -1.66
CA ILE A 84 -2.11 -21.22 -1.40
C ILE A 84 -3.36 -21.36 -2.27
N SER A 85 -4.53 -21.35 -1.64
CA SER A 85 -5.84 -21.44 -2.31
C SER A 85 -6.34 -20.13 -2.91
N ASN A 86 -5.79 -18.99 -2.48
CA ASN A 86 -6.28 -17.66 -2.83
C ASN A 86 -5.21 -16.83 -3.55
N VAL A 87 -5.51 -16.45 -4.80
CA VAL A 87 -4.68 -15.55 -5.60
C VAL A 87 -4.51 -14.19 -4.90
N PRO A 88 -3.28 -13.70 -4.68
CA PRO A 88 -3.03 -12.39 -4.11
C PRO A 88 -3.53 -11.24 -4.99
N LYS A 89 -4.31 -10.34 -4.41
CA LYS A 89 -4.86 -9.17 -5.11
C LYS A 89 -3.80 -8.21 -5.70
N TYR A 90 -2.55 -8.26 -5.23
CA TYR A 90 -1.49 -7.40 -5.76
C TYR A 90 -1.16 -7.69 -7.24
N PHE A 91 -1.43 -8.88 -7.76
CA PHE A 91 -1.20 -9.18 -9.19
C PHE A 91 -2.02 -8.25 -10.08
N LEU A 92 -3.29 -8.01 -9.72
CA LEU A 92 -4.14 -7.04 -10.37
C LEU A 92 -3.77 -5.59 -10.03
N TYR A 93 -3.69 -5.22 -8.74
CA TYR A 93 -3.61 -3.81 -8.33
C TYR A 93 -2.19 -3.20 -8.32
N GLU A 94 -1.15 -4.01 -8.10
CA GLU A 94 0.24 -3.52 -8.09
C GLU A 94 0.97 -3.84 -9.40
N TYR A 95 0.65 -4.95 -10.06
CA TYR A 95 1.33 -5.41 -11.26
C TYR A 95 0.50 -5.35 -12.55
N GLY A 96 -0.81 -5.09 -12.47
CA GLY A 96 -1.64 -4.89 -13.65
C GLY A 96 -1.82 -6.11 -14.53
N ILE A 97 -1.74 -7.32 -13.98
CA ILE A 97 -1.88 -8.57 -14.74
C ILE A 97 -3.12 -9.36 -14.30
N ASN A 98 -3.69 -10.10 -15.25
CA ASN A 98 -4.68 -11.13 -14.99
C ASN A 98 -3.94 -12.43 -14.64
N TYR A 99 -4.17 -12.96 -13.45
CA TYR A 99 -3.44 -14.14 -12.94
C TYR A 99 -3.70 -15.38 -13.81
N SER A 100 -4.95 -15.71 -14.11
CA SER A 100 -5.26 -16.94 -14.86
C SER A 100 -4.65 -16.92 -16.27
N GLU A 101 -4.78 -15.80 -16.98
CA GLU A 101 -4.17 -15.61 -18.30
C GLU A 101 -2.63 -15.63 -18.24
N THR A 102 -2.05 -15.20 -17.12
CA THR A 102 -0.60 -15.23 -16.90
C THR A 102 -0.10 -16.65 -16.65
N VAL A 103 -0.78 -17.46 -15.84
CA VAL A 103 -0.47 -18.90 -15.68
C VAL A 103 -0.45 -19.60 -17.04
N ASP A 104 -1.51 -19.43 -17.84
CA ASP A 104 -1.60 -20.02 -19.17
C ASP A 104 -0.45 -19.55 -20.09
N LYS A 105 -0.12 -18.25 -20.05
CA LYS A 105 1.04 -17.69 -20.77
C LYS A 105 2.36 -18.33 -20.31
N LEU A 106 2.57 -18.52 -19.00
CA LEU A 106 3.80 -19.10 -18.46
C LEU A 106 4.00 -20.57 -18.84
N HIS A 107 2.92 -21.35 -18.97
CA HIS A 107 2.98 -22.69 -19.58
C HIS A 107 3.31 -22.63 -21.07
N ASN A 108 2.62 -21.78 -21.83
CA ASN A 108 2.83 -21.63 -23.28
C ASN A 108 4.23 -21.13 -23.66
N LEU A 109 4.94 -20.48 -22.74
CA LEU A 109 6.33 -20.02 -22.92
C LEU A 109 7.39 -21.04 -22.42
N ASP A 110 7.00 -22.28 -22.08
CA ASP A 110 7.87 -23.31 -21.50
C ASP A 110 8.64 -22.81 -20.24
N LEU A 111 7.98 -22.00 -19.41
CA LEU A 111 8.52 -21.54 -18.12
C LEU A 111 8.01 -22.40 -16.96
N LEU A 112 6.81 -22.97 -17.12
CA LEU A 112 6.17 -23.92 -16.21
C LEU A 112 5.81 -25.23 -16.92
N THR A 113 6.18 -26.35 -16.31
CA THR A 113 5.61 -27.67 -16.64
C THR A 113 4.12 -27.72 -16.26
N SER A 114 3.37 -28.69 -16.79
CA SER A 114 1.93 -28.85 -16.52
C SER A 114 1.57 -29.08 -15.04
N ASP A 115 2.51 -29.55 -14.22
CA ASP A 115 2.40 -29.68 -12.76
C ASP A 115 2.93 -28.45 -11.99
N ASN A 116 2.98 -27.29 -12.66
CA ASN A 116 3.40 -26.00 -12.10
C ASN A 116 4.83 -25.97 -11.51
N GLN A 117 5.74 -26.80 -12.05
CA GLN A 117 7.16 -26.76 -11.69
C GLN A 117 7.96 -25.93 -12.68
N LEU A 118 9.08 -25.36 -12.22
CA LEU A 118 9.96 -24.61 -13.13
C LEU A 118 10.68 -25.54 -14.09
N THR A 119 10.57 -25.25 -15.39
CA THR A 119 11.45 -25.79 -16.43
C THR A 119 12.89 -25.29 -16.25
N GLN A 120 13.84 -25.78 -17.04
CA GLN A 120 15.19 -25.22 -17.04
C GLN A 120 15.20 -23.74 -17.48
N LEU A 121 14.32 -23.37 -18.41
CA LEU A 121 14.16 -21.98 -18.86
C LEU A 121 13.57 -21.10 -17.76
N GLY A 122 12.52 -21.56 -17.07
CA GLY A 122 11.91 -20.89 -15.92
C GLY A 122 12.88 -20.67 -14.75
N ARG A 123 13.71 -21.67 -14.42
CA ARG A 123 14.78 -21.53 -13.40
C ARG A 123 15.82 -20.49 -13.80
N SER A 124 16.21 -20.48 -15.09
CA SER A 124 17.15 -19.50 -15.63
C SER A 124 16.57 -18.08 -15.56
N LEU A 125 15.31 -17.88 -15.96
CA LEU A 125 14.61 -16.61 -15.86
C LEU A 125 14.57 -16.11 -14.42
N ILE A 126 14.07 -16.90 -13.47
CA ILE A 126 14.01 -16.53 -12.04
C ILE A 126 15.39 -16.14 -11.49
N LYS A 127 16.45 -16.86 -11.86
CA LYS A 127 17.82 -16.55 -11.43
C LYS A 127 18.29 -15.19 -11.96
N ASN A 128 18.00 -14.88 -13.23
CA ASN A 128 18.36 -13.58 -13.84
C ASN A 128 17.45 -12.44 -13.33
N SER A 129 16.22 -12.74 -12.94
CA SER A 129 15.26 -11.78 -12.37
C SER A 129 15.30 -11.67 -10.83
N ALA A 130 16.41 -12.10 -10.21
CA ALA A 130 16.55 -12.10 -8.75
C ALA A 130 16.28 -10.72 -8.11
N GLN A 131 16.68 -9.62 -8.78
CA GLN A 131 16.39 -8.26 -8.33
C GLN A 131 14.87 -7.96 -8.30
N ILE A 132 14.13 -8.31 -9.35
CA ILE A 132 12.66 -8.09 -9.42
C ILE A 132 11.95 -8.84 -8.27
N ILE A 133 12.41 -10.05 -7.97
CA ILE A 133 11.89 -10.88 -6.89
C ILE A 133 12.27 -10.32 -5.51
N TRP A 134 13.47 -9.75 -5.37
CA TRP A 134 13.89 -9.04 -4.15
C TRP A 134 13.05 -7.78 -3.93
N GLU A 135 12.89 -6.94 -4.95
CA GLU A 135 12.05 -5.73 -4.91
C GLU A 135 10.58 -6.03 -4.65
N HIS A 136 10.06 -7.20 -5.08
CA HIS A 136 8.71 -7.65 -4.70
C HIS A 136 8.59 -7.97 -3.20
N LYS A 137 9.63 -8.58 -2.61
CA LYS A 137 9.67 -8.96 -1.18
C LYS A 137 9.97 -7.77 -0.26
N ALA A 138 10.56 -6.72 -0.80
CA ALA A 138 10.93 -5.51 -0.09
C ALA A 138 9.69 -4.66 0.26
N ALA A 139 9.73 -4.02 1.43
CA ALA A 139 8.84 -2.92 1.78
C ALA A 139 9.05 -1.75 0.82
N LYS A 140 7.95 -1.22 0.30
CA LYS A 140 7.93 -0.18 -0.73
C LYS A 140 7.68 1.18 -0.09
N SER A 141 8.51 2.17 -0.42
CA SER A 141 8.23 3.59 -0.22
C SER A 141 7.97 4.26 -1.57
N ILE A 142 7.15 5.29 -1.58
CA ILE A 142 6.81 6.04 -2.79
C ILE A 142 7.17 7.50 -2.53
N ASN A 143 8.05 8.05 -3.35
CA ASN A 143 8.52 9.43 -3.23
C ASN A 143 7.47 10.40 -3.78
N GLU A 144 7.65 11.71 -3.50
CA GLU A 144 6.81 12.81 -3.99
C GLU A 144 6.57 12.76 -5.52
N ASP A 145 7.58 12.38 -6.30
CA ASP A 145 7.51 12.23 -7.76
C ASP A 145 6.80 10.95 -8.24
N GLY A 146 6.30 10.10 -7.33
CA GLY A 146 5.69 8.80 -7.64
C GLY A 146 6.68 7.66 -7.90
N LYS A 147 7.99 7.91 -7.77
CA LYS A 147 9.04 6.88 -7.87
C LYS A 147 8.94 5.89 -6.71
N ILE A 148 9.00 4.59 -7.01
CA ILE A 148 9.02 3.52 -6.01
C ILE A 148 10.46 3.23 -5.58
N GLU A 149 10.68 3.17 -4.28
CA GLU A 149 11.91 2.70 -3.64
C GLU A 149 11.62 1.44 -2.81
N TYR A 150 12.64 0.59 -2.65
CA TYR A 150 12.52 -0.75 -2.06
C TYR A 150 13.50 -0.91 -0.90
N SER A 151 13.01 -1.45 0.23
CA SER A 151 13.78 -1.69 1.46
C SER A 151 13.45 -3.07 2.05
N SER A 152 14.44 -3.83 2.54
CA SER A 152 14.25 -5.21 3.02
C SER A 152 14.65 -5.36 4.48
N ASP A 153 13.76 -5.93 5.30
CA ASP A 153 14.04 -6.37 6.68
C ASP A 153 14.92 -7.64 6.76
N LYS A 154 15.25 -8.25 5.61
CA LYS A 154 16.06 -9.48 5.54
C LYS A 154 17.39 -9.22 4.85
N ASP A 155 18.43 -9.18 5.66
CA ASP A 155 19.85 -9.41 5.37
C ASP A 155 20.42 -8.76 4.09
N VAL A 156 20.26 -7.45 3.98
CA VAL A 156 21.17 -6.61 3.18
C VAL A 156 21.74 -5.53 4.09
N HIS A 157 23.06 -5.52 4.27
CA HIS A 157 23.76 -4.45 4.98
C HIS A 157 23.77 -3.17 4.12
N GLY A 158 22.69 -2.40 4.23
CA GLY A 158 22.60 -1.02 3.80
C GLY A 158 22.06 -0.19 4.96
N ASN A 159 22.61 1.01 5.16
CA ASN A 159 22.06 1.93 6.17
C ASN A 159 20.62 2.25 5.78
N PHE A 160 19.67 2.09 6.72
CA PHE A 160 18.35 2.70 6.57
C PHE A 160 18.56 4.19 6.27
N PHE A 161 18.13 4.65 5.09
CA PHE A 161 18.20 6.07 4.78
C PHE A 161 17.36 6.82 5.80
N GLU A 162 18.00 7.66 6.61
CA GLU A 162 17.29 8.35 7.67
C GLU A 162 16.30 9.32 7.05
N VAL A 163 15.00 8.99 7.12
CA VAL A 163 13.91 9.92 6.83
C VAL A 163 14.09 11.12 7.76
N LYS A 164 14.61 12.24 7.26
CA LYS A 164 15.01 13.35 8.12
C LYS A 164 13.77 13.94 8.81
N ARG A 165 13.91 14.31 10.08
CA ARG A 165 12.84 14.98 10.82
C ARG A 165 12.54 16.34 10.19
N VAL A 166 11.33 16.47 9.65
CA VAL A 166 10.83 17.70 9.03
C VAL A 166 10.77 18.82 10.07
N ARG A 167 11.21 20.02 9.69
CA ARG A 167 11.11 21.20 10.55
C ARG A 167 9.69 21.75 10.52
N TYR A 168 9.13 22.08 11.68
CA TYR A 168 7.81 22.70 11.76
C TYR A 168 7.81 24.05 11.01
N PRO A 169 6.81 24.35 10.16
CA PRO A 169 6.80 25.54 9.33
C PRO A 169 6.70 26.81 10.18
N ARG A 170 7.57 27.79 9.91
CA ARG A 170 7.54 29.10 10.60
C ARG A 170 6.28 29.92 10.29
N LYS A 171 5.73 29.78 9.07
CA LYS A 171 4.46 30.38 8.67
C LYS A 171 3.40 29.29 8.59
N LYS A 172 2.35 29.41 9.42
CA LYS A 172 1.23 28.47 9.52
C LYS A 172 0.16 28.77 8.46
N THR A 173 0.45 28.48 7.19
CA THR A 173 -0.63 28.34 6.19
C THR A 173 -1.15 26.91 6.23
N GLU A 174 -2.41 26.70 5.87
CA GLU A 174 -3.06 25.38 5.88
C GLU A 174 -2.26 24.37 5.05
N GLU A 175 -1.95 24.72 3.79
CA GLU A 175 -1.09 23.96 2.88
C GLU A 175 0.27 23.56 3.50
N LYS A 176 0.93 24.45 4.24
CA LYS A 176 2.25 24.16 4.86
C LYS A 176 2.16 23.32 6.12
N LEU A 177 1.04 23.40 6.83
CA LEU A 177 0.77 22.50 7.94
C LEU A 177 0.42 21.11 7.42
N ASP A 178 -0.34 21.03 6.34
CA ASP A 178 -0.73 19.78 5.71
C ASP A 178 0.47 19.03 5.13
N ASP A 179 1.30 19.73 4.35
CA ASP A 179 2.63 19.28 3.89
C ASP A 179 3.49 18.77 5.06
N TYR A 180 3.66 19.59 6.10
CA TYR A 180 4.39 19.20 7.29
C TYR A 180 3.83 17.93 7.94
N PHE A 181 2.51 17.79 8.09
CA PHE A 181 1.90 16.61 8.69
C PHE A 181 2.02 15.39 7.79
N CYS A 182 1.90 15.54 6.47
CA CYS A 182 2.12 14.47 5.49
C CYS A 182 3.54 13.89 5.63
N HIS A 183 4.58 14.73 5.50
CA HIS A 183 5.96 14.27 5.59
C HIS A 183 6.37 13.82 7.00
N SER A 184 5.85 14.46 8.04
CA SER A 184 6.16 14.06 9.43
C SER A 184 5.42 12.79 9.85
N ASN A 185 4.27 12.45 9.26
CA ASN A 185 3.64 11.13 9.39
C ASN A 185 4.51 10.01 8.78
N LEU A 186 5.13 10.25 7.62
CA LEU A 186 6.08 9.28 7.01
C LEU A 186 7.26 9.00 7.95
N ARG A 187 7.78 10.02 8.65
CA ARG A 187 8.81 9.85 9.69
C ARG A 187 8.33 8.98 10.86
N ILE A 188 7.08 9.14 11.33
CA ILE A 188 6.53 8.27 12.39
C ILE A 188 6.43 6.82 11.92
N GLN A 189 5.94 6.59 10.70
CA GLN A 189 5.85 5.24 10.13
C GLN A 189 7.24 4.60 9.95
N TYR A 190 8.24 5.37 9.51
CA TYR A 190 9.63 4.93 9.45
C TYR A 190 10.15 4.51 10.83
N LEU A 191 10.01 5.37 11.85
CA LEU A 191 10.47 5.10 13.22
C LEU A 191 9.80 3.86 13.84
N TRP A 192 8.52 3.65 13.54
CA TRP A 192 7.78 2.45 13.91
C TRP A 192 8.37 1.18 13.25
N ASN A 193 8.59 1.21 11.94
CA ASN A 193 9.13 0.10 11.16
C ASN A 193 10.53 -0.30 11.65
N ILE A 194 11.43 0.68 11.84
CA ILE A 194 12.79 0.45 12.36
C ILE A 194 12.85 0.23 13.89
N LYS A 195 11.69 0.00 14.53
CA LYS A 195 11.53 -0.36 15.95
C LYS A 195 12.09 0.68 16.94
N LYS A 196 12.24 1.94 16.54
CA LYS A 196 12.67 3.07 17.40
C LYS A 196 11.49 3.62 18.21
N TYR A 197 10.83 2.77 18.99
CA TYR A 197 9.53 3.06 19.60
C TYR A 197 9.51 4.30 20.50
N ASN A 198 10.52 4.51 21.35
CA ASN A 198 10.56 5.70 22.23
C ASN A 198 10.64 7.02 21.43
N GLN A 199 11.33 7.01 20.30
CA GLN A 199 11.41 8.17 19.41
C GLN A 199 10.13 8.32 18.58
N CYS A 200 9.54 7.20 18.14
CA CYS A 200 8.23 7.15 17.49
C CYS A 200 7.13 7.76 18.37
N GLU A 201 7.03 7.37 19.65
CA GLU A 201 6.06 7.93 20.61
C GLU A 201 6.28 9.44 20.78
N LYS A 202 7.52 9.85 21.06
CA LYS A 202 7.88 11.26 21.27
C LYS A 202 7.56 12.16 20.07
N GLU A 203 8.01 11.79 18.87
CA GLU A 203 7.77 12.58 17.67
C GLU A 203 6.28 12.55 17.27
N ALA A 204 5.55 11.47 17.55
CA ALA A 204 4.12 11.38 17.24
C ALA A 204 3.26 12.26 18.17
N LEU A 205 3.51 12.22 19.49
CA LEU A 205 2.83 13.08 20.45
C LEU A 205 3.12 14.58 20.20
N GLU A 206 4.34 14.92 19.78
CA GLU A 206 4.71 16.29 19.37
C GLU A 206 3.91 16.79 18.15
N GLN A 207 3.59 15.91 17.20
CA GLN A 207 2.76 16.27 16.05
C GLN A 207 1.28 16.43 16.43
N ILE A 208 0.75 15.56 17.31
CA ILE A 208 -0.62 15.70 17.83
C ILE A 208 -0.77 17.01 18.60
N SER A 209 0.18 17.39 19.46
CA SER A 209 0.15 18.67 20.18
C SER A 209 0.29 19.89 19.27
N ARG A 210 0.73 19.70 18.01
CA ARG A 210 0.77 20.72 16.96
C ARG A 210 -0.48 20.77 16.09
N GLY A 211 -1.43 19.85 16.30
CA GLY A 211 -2.70 19.79 15.56
C GLY A 211 -2.74 18.76 14.42
N ASN A 212 -1.85 17.76 14.39
CA ASN A 212 -1.94 16.67 13.42
C ASN A 212 -3.22 15.85 13.67
N LYS A 213 -4.16 15.84 12.72
CA LYS A 213 -5.44 15.11 12.80
C LYS A 213 -5.50 13.85 11.91
N TYR A 214 -4.40 13.46 11.28
CA TYR A 214 -4.37 12.31 10.37
C TYR A 214 -4.55 10.97 11.12
N PRO A 215 -5.36 10.01 10.62
CA PRO A 215 -5.59 8.72 11.30
C PRO A 215 -4.33 7.92 11.66
N LEU A 216 -3.30 7.97 10.81
CA LEU A 216 -2.11 7.12 10.91
C LEU A 216 -1.39 7.29 12.26
N ILE A 217 -1.31 8.53 12.78
CA ILE A 217 -0.56 8.82 14.00
C ILE A 217 -1.21 8.21 15.25
N TYR A 218 -2.54 8.32 15.35
CA TYR A 218 -3.33 7.68 16.41
C TYR A 218 -3.30 6.15 16.29
N GLN A 219 -3.31 5.61 15.06
CA GLN A 219 -3.21 4.18 14.83
C GLN A 219 -1.85 3.60 15.29
N ILE A 220 -0.74 4.27 14.94
CA ILE A 220 0.61 3.85 15.33
C ILE A 220 0.78 3.93 16.85
N LEU A 221 0.37 5.04 17.49
CA LEU A 221 0.44 5.17 18.94
C LEU A 221 -0.43 4.11 19.64
N ALA A 222 -1.65 3.84 19.16
CA ALA A 222 -2.47 2.76 19.71
C ALA A 222 -1.79 1.38 19.55
N GLN A 223 -1.13 1.10 18.42
CA GLN A 223 -0.35 -0.14 18.23
C GLN A 223 0.86 -0.22 19.18
N LEU A 224 1.54 0.90 19.43
CA LEU A 224 2.65 1.01 20.38
C LEU A 224 2.18 0.74 21.81
N TYR A 225 1.12 1.41 22.26
CA TYR A 225 0.58 1.20 23.61
C TYR A 225 0.03 -0.20 23.82
N ARG A 226 -0.63 -0.79 22.81
CA ARG A 226 -1.07 -2.19 22.84
C ARG A 226 0.10 -3.16 23.03
N LYS A 227 1.21 -2.93 22.33
CA LYS A 227 2.43 -3.76 22.41
C LYS A 227 3.08 -3.66 23.79
N SER A 228 3.03 -2.49 24.43
CA SER A 228 3.56 -2.25 25.78
C SER A 228 2.56 -2.57 26.91
N LYS A 229 1.38 -3.15 26.61
CA LYS A 229 0.27 -3.38 27.54
C LYS A 229 -0.24 -2.12 28.27
N LEU A 230 -0.01 -0.93 27.71
CA LEU A 230 -0.43 0.36 28.28
C LEU A 230 -1.87 0.68 27.84
N TYR A 231 -2.84 -0.15 28.25
CA TYR A 231 -4.19 -0.12 27.71
C TYR A 231 -4.93 1.20 27.95
N GLU A 232 -4.70 1.88 29.08
CA GLU A 232 -5.28 3.22 29.32
C GLU A 232 -4.78 4.27 28.31
N LYS A 233 -3.48 4.26 28.00
CA LYS A 233 -2.91 5.12 26.94
C LYS A 233 -3.46 4.74 25.55
N GLU A 234 -3.67 3.45 25.29
CA GLU A 234 -4.33 2.98 24.07
C GLU A 234 -5.78 3.51 23.98
N ALA A 235 -6.54 3.49 25.07
CA ALA A 235 -7.91 3.99 25.11
C ALA A 235 -7.95 5.51 24.92
N ASP A 236 -7.07 6.26 25.59
CA ASP A 236 -6.99 7.71 25.47
C ASP A 236 -6.64 8.15 24.03
N ILE A 237 -5.59 7.58 23.43
CA ILE A 237 -5.19 7.98 22.08
C ILE A 237 -6.24 7.63 21.02
N LEU A 238 -7.03 6.58 21.23
CA LEU A 238 -8.18 6.24 20.39
C LEU A 238 -9.34 7.24 20.56
N LYS A 239 -9.61 7.74 21.77
CA LYS A 239 -10.58 8.83 22.01
C LYS A 239 -10.14 10.11 21.30
N GLN A 240 -8.87 10.51 21.44
CA GLN A 240 -8.29 11.65 20.72
C GLN A 240 -8.41 11.49 19.20
N GLY A 241 -8.09 10.31 18.67
CA GLY A 241 -8.22 10.00 17.25
C GLY A 241 -9.66 10.07 16.72
N ILE A 242 -10.64 9.61 17.51
CA ILE A 242 -12.08 9.74 17.19
C ILE A 242 -12.47 11.22 17.11
N GLN A 243 -12.03 12.05 18.07
CA GLN A 243 -12.32 13.49 18.05
C GLN A 243 -11.68 14.19 16.85
N ALA A 244 -10.41 13.89 16.56
CA ALA A 244 -9.72 14.43 15.39
C ALA A 244 -10.45 14.12 14.06
N GLN A 245 -11.05 12.93 13.92
CA GLN A 245 -11.86 12.57 12.74
C GLN A 245 -13.23 13.26 12.72
N ILE A 246 -13.79 13.65 13.88
CA ILE A 246 -15.01 14.45 13.97
C ILE A 246 -14.72 15.86 13.47
N ASP A 247 -13.66 16.50 13.97
CA ASP A 247 -13.31 17.89 13.65
C ASP A 247 -13.13 18.11 12.14
N ILE A 248 -12.47 17.18 11.44
CA ILE A 248 -12.22 17.25 9.99
C ILE A 248 -13.37 16.69 9.14
N HIS A 249 -14.52 16.39 9.74
CA HIS A 249 -15.73 15.91 9.05
C HIS A 249 -15.52 14.62 8.20
N ASN A 250 -14.60 13.75 8.61
CA ASN A 250 -14.30 12.50 7.91
C ASN A 250 -15.41 11.45 8.13
N PRO A 251 -16.08 10.91 7.09
CA PRO A 251 -17.41 10.29 7.23
C PRO A 251 -17.58 9.13 8.23
N GLY A 252 -16.68 8.16 8.45
CA GLY A 252 -15.39 7.86 7.83
C GLY A 252 -14.85 6.54 8.43
N VAL A 253 -14.17 5.70 7.63
CA VAL A 253 -13.80 4.32 8.05
C VAL A 253 -12.91 4.31 9.30
N ALA A 254 -11.92 5.21 9.38
CA ALA A 254 -11.02 5.31 10.53
C ALA A 254 -11.76 5.55 11.87
N LYS A 255 -12.77 6.43 11.89
CA LYS A 255 -13.60 6.70 13.07
C LYS A 255 -14.35 5.45 13.55
N ARG A 256 -14.87 4.64 12.61
CA ARG A 256 -15.51 3.36 12.93
C ARG A 256 -14.52 2.36 13.51
N ASP A 257 -13.32 2.28 12.95
CA ASP A 257 -12.32 1.29 13.36
C ASP A 257 -11.65 1.68 14.69
N PHE A 258 -11.44 2.97 14.97
CA PHE A 258 -11.07 3.46 16.31
C PHE A 258 -12.14 3.14 17.35
N LYS A 259 -13.43 3.36 17.06
CA LYS A 259 -14.53 2.96 17.96
C LYS A 259 -14.53 1.46 18.25
N ARG A 260 -14.42 0.63 17.22
CA ARG A 260 -14.34 -0.85 17.35
C ARG A 260 -13.13 -1.28 18.19
N ARG A 261 -11.99 -0.62 18.04
CA ARG A 261 -10.79 -0.91 18.81
C ARG A 261 -10.93 -0.46 20.26
N LEU A 262 -11.50 0.73 20.51
CA LEU A 262 -11.72 1.26 21.86
C LEU A 262 -12.58 0.34 22.72
N VAL A 263 -13.62 -0.30 22.15
CA VAL A 263 -14.40 -1.34 22.83
C VAL A 263 -13.49 -2.48 23.33
N LYS A 264 -12.67 -3.06 22.43
CA LYS A 264 -11.73 -4.14 22.75
C LYS A 264 -10.60 -3.74 23.72
N VAL A 265 -10.31 -2.46 23.86
CA VAL A 265 -9.33 -1.94 24.83
C VAL A 265 -9.99 -1.82 26.20
N ASN A 266 -11.21 -1.27 26.27
CA ASN A 266 -11.97 -1.16 27.51
C ASN A 266 -12.30 -2.54 28.11
N GLU A 267 -12.55 -3.56 27.27
CA GLU A 267 -12.67 -4.96 27.70
C GLU A 267 -11.39 -5.46 28.40
N LEU A 268 -10.22 -5.20 27.81
CA LEU A 268 -8.95 -5.61 28.42
C LEU A 268 -8.64 -4.85 29.72
N ILE A 269 -8.88 -3.53 29.75
CA ILE A 269 -8.71 -2.70 30.96
C ILE A 269 -9.49 -3.33 32.13
N ARG A 270 -10.77 -3.64 31.92
CA ARG A 270 -11.63 -4.28 32.94
C ARG A 270 -11.04 -5.60 33.41
N ASN A 271 -10.62 -6.47 32.48
CA ASN A 271 -10.06 -7.77 32.84
C ASN A 271 -8.75 -7.63 33.66
N THR A 272 -7.86 -6.70 33.31
CA THR A 272 -6.65 -6.39 34.12
C THR A 272 -6.91 -5.60 35.40
N SER A 273 -8.14 -5.15 35.66
CA SER A 273 -8.53 -4.49 36.92
C SER A 273 -9.19 -5.46 37.91
N HIS A 274 -9.26 -6.74 37.55
CA HIS A 274 -9.85 -7.83 38.34
C HIS A 274 -8.85 -8.99 38.58
N GLU A 275 -7.57 -8.76 38.26
CA GLU A 275 -6.40 -9.57 38.64
C GLU A 275 -5.61 -8.85 39.74
#